data_AF-A0A7V4LQR4-F1
#
_entry.id   AF-A0A7V4LQR4-F1
#
_cell.length_a   1.000
_cell.length_b   1.000
_cell.length_c   1.000
_cell.angle_alpha   90.00
_cell.angle_beta   90.00
_cell.angle_gamma   90.00
#
_symmetry.space_group_name_H-M   'P 1'
#
loop_
_entity.id
_entity.type
_entity.pdbx_description
1 polymer ?
#
loop_
_entity_poly.entity_id
_entity_poly.type
_entity_poly.pdbx_seq_one_letter_code
_entity_poly.pdbx_strand_id
1 'polypeptide(L)'
;MMKPRIFAALLISTFFVSNGFSQNQKTLAERLGYPANAKLLIIHADDLGLSHSTNMAVIKAFEAGGITSGSVMVPCPWFPEIADYVKHHPGLDVGIHTTLTAEWKFYKWDGVLPSSRIPSLIDTNGYFYDEVAPFAKHARADEVEKELRAQIDRAIAFGINPTHIDNHMGSILARPDLFETALKLAMEYRL
;
A
#
# COMPACT_ATOMS: atom_id res chain seq x y z
N MET A 1 -60.50 -60.00 21.50
CA MET A 1 -60.41 -58.69 22.18
C MET A 1 -58.93 -58.30 22.23
N MET A 2 -58.61 -57.03 21.97
CA MET A 2 -57.27 -56.41 21.81
C MET A 2 -56.50 -56.64 20.49
N LYS A 3 -56.37 -55.53 19.74
CA LYS A 3 -55.61 -55.33 18.49
C LYS A 3 -54.12 -55.09 18.78
N PRO A 4 -53.18 -55.51 17.92
CA PRO A 4 -51.86 -54.91 17.86
C PRO A 4 -51.82 -53.77 16.82
N ARG A 5 -51.20 -52.65 17.23
CA ARG A 5 -51.01 -51.42 16.46
C ARG A 5 -49.87 -51.60 15.45
N ILE A 6 -50.12 -51.33 14.18
CA ILE A 6 -49.07 -51.25 13.15
C ILE A 6 -48.53 -49.82 13.18
N PHE A 7 -47.27 -49.66 13.56
CA PHE A 7 -46.52 -48.41 13.43
C PHE A 7 -46.22 -48.17 11.94
N ALA A 8 -46.80 -47.12 11.37
CA ALA A 8 -46.41 -46.62 10.06
C ALA A 8 -45.15 -45.74 10.23
N ALA A 9 -43.99 -46.25 9.82
CA ALA A 9 -42.77 -45.45 9.74
C ALA A 9 -42.83 -44.56 8.50
N LEU A 10 -42.97 -43.25 8.71
CA LEU A 10 -42.92 -42.24 7.66
C LEU A 10 -41.44 -41.99 7.30
N LEU A 11 -40.98 -42.55 6.18
CA LEU A 11 -39.67 -42.27 5.61
C LEU A 11 -39.71 -40.87 4.96
N ILE A 12 -39.27 -39.86 5.69
CA ILE A 12 -39.01 -38.52 5.15
C ILE A 12 -37.60 -38.57 4.53
N SER A 13 -37.53 -38.65 3.20
CA SER A 13 -36.29 -38.46 2.46
C SER A 13 -35.93 -36.97 2.44
N THR A 14 -35.07 -36.54 3.35
CA THR A 14 -34.39 -35.24 3.27
C THR A 14 -33.43 -35.26 2.09
N PHE A 15 -33.83 -34.67 0.98
CA PHE A 15 -32.90 -34.28 -0.08
C PHE A 15 -31.98 -33.18 0.46
N PHE A 16 -30.75 -33.55 0.81
CA PHE A 16 -29.66 -32.58 0.95
C PHE A 16 -29.30 -32.09 -0.46
N VAL A 17 -29.81 -30.92 -0.84
CA VAL A 17 -29.24 -30.16 -1.94
C VAL A 17 -27.89 -29.63 -1.43
N SER A 18 -26.81 -30.32 -1.79
CA SER A 18 -25.48 -29.74 -1.68
C SER A 18 -25.47 -28.52 -2.60
N ASN A 19 -25.54 -27.32 -2.00
CA ASN A 19 -25.11 -26.11 -2.67
C ASN A 19 -23.61 -26.26 -2.94
N GLY A 20 -23.28 -26.91 -4.06
CA GLY A 20 -21.96 -26.81 -4.67
C GLY A 20 -21.77 -25.37 -5.10
N PHE A 21 -21.37 -24.51 -4.17
CA PHE A 21 -20.71 -23.27 -4.52
C PHE A 21 -19.49 -23.67 -5.33
N SER A 22 -19.61 -23.48 -6.64
CA SER A 22 -18.64 -23.87 -7.64
C SER A 22 -17.26 -23.30 -7.24
N GLN A 23 -16.30 -24.19 -6.97
CA GLN A 23 -14.88 -23.89 -6.81
C GLN A 23 -14.24 -23.49 -8.17
N ASN A 24 -14.88 -22.61 -8.93
CA ASN A 24 -14.48 -22.27 -10.29
C ASN A 24 -13.97 -20.83 -10.41
N GLN A 25 -13.48 -20.26 -9.30
CA GLN A 25 -12.75 -19.00 -9.36
C GLN A 25 -11.30 -19.29 -9.73
N LYS A 26 -10.91 -18.82 -10.92
CA LYS A 26 -9.51 -18.79 -11.36
C LYS A 26 -8.64 -18.15 -10.27
N THR A 27 -7.53 -18.80 -9.96
CA THR A 27 -6.48 -18.24 -9.08
C THR A 27 -5.96 -16.91 -9.64
N LEU A 28 -5.30 -16.11 -8.79
CA LEU A 28 -4.66 -14.87 -9.25
C LEU A 28 -3.64 -15.14 -10.37
N ALA A 29 -2.84 -16.21 -10.24
CA ALA A 29 -1.89 -16.63 -11.26
C ALA A 29 -2.59 -16.91 -12.61
N GLU A 30 -3.70 -17.66 -12.61
CA GLU A 30 -4.49 -17.93 -13.82
C GLU A 30 -5.14 -16.67 -14.40
N ARG A 31 -5.62 -15.76 -13.55
CA ARG A 31 -6.17 -14.46 -13.99
C ARG A 31 -5.10 -13.58 -14.66
N LEU A 32 -3.85 -13.73 -14.24
CA LEU A 32 -2.68 -13.07 -14.83
C LEU A 32 -2.09 -13.83 -16.04
N GLY A 33 -2.68 -14.96 -16.44
CA GLY A 33 -2.25 -15.74 -17.62
C GLY A 33 -1.20 -16.83 -17.34
N TYR A 34 -0.92 -17.13 -16.06
CA TYR A 34 0.03 -18.16 -15.65
C TYR A 34 -0.66 -19.47 -15.25
N PRO A 35 0.06 -20.61 -15.20
CA PRO A 35 -0.46 -21.84 -14.60
C PRO A 35 -0.93 -21.65 -13.15
N ALA A 36 -1.96 -22.39 -12.73
CA ALA A 36 -2.53 -22.28 -11.39
C ALA A 36 -1.52 -22.50 -10.23
N ASN A 37 -0.47 -23.29 -10.49
CA ASN A 37 0.60 -23.58 -9.54
C ASN A 37 1.86 -22.71 -9.72
N ALA A 38 1.83 -21.71 -10.61
CA ALA A 38 2.95 -20.81 -10.81
C ALA A 38 3.28 -20.04 -9.53
N LYS A 39 4.57 -19.83 -9.28
CA LYS A 39 5.07 -18.96 -8.22
C LYS A 39 5.49 -17.65 -8.85
N LEU A 40 4.74 -16.60 -8.56
CA LEU A 40 5.02 -15.24 -9.02
C LEU A 40 5.68 -14.48 -7.87
N LEU A 41 6.71 -13.71 -8.19
CA LEU A 41 7.49 -12.95 -7.21
C LEU A 41 7.62 -11.51 -7.68
N ILE A 42 7.28 -10.57 -6.80
CA ILE A 42 7.64 -9.16 -6.93
C ILE A 42 8.80 -8.94 -5.96
N ILE A 43 9.94 -8.50 -6.49
CA ILE A 43 11.06 -8.05 -5.66
C ILE A 43 10.99 -6.53 -5.61
N HIS A 44 10.60 -6.02 -4.45
CA HIS A 44 10.27 -4.63 -4.24
C HIS A 44 11.35 -3.92 -3.43
N ALA A 45 11.69 -2.69 -3.80
CA ALA A 45 12.61 -1.84 -3.07
C ALA A 45 11.89 -0.63 -2.47
N ASP A 46 11.94 -0.53 -1.14
CA ASP A 46 11.41 0.60 -0.38
C ASP A 46 12.39 1.79 -0.43
N ASP A 47 11.94 2.95 0.06
CA ASP A 47 12.76 4.13 0.39
C ASP A 47 13.42 4.88 -0.78
N LEU A 48 12.89 4.76 -2.00
CA LEU A 48 13.36 5.58 -3.12
C LEU A 48 13.16 7.07 -2.79
N GLY A 49 14.21 7.86 -2.95
CA GLY A 49 14.20 9.29 -2.61
C GLY A 49 14.65 9.60 -1.19
N LEU A 50 14.85 8.59 -0.32
CA LEU A 50 15.35 8.79 1.04
C LEU A 50 16.70 9.50 1.04
N SER A 51 17.70 8.96 0.31
CA SER A 51 19.06 9.50 0.24
C SER A 51 19.68 9.26 -1.14
N HIS A 52 20.71 10.04 -1.51
CA HIS A 52 21.48 9.78 -2.74
C HIS A 52 22.00 8.34 -2.79
N SER A 53 22.57 7.85 -1.69
CA SER A 53 23.09 6.48 -1.64
C SER A 53 21.99 5.43 -1.83
N THR A 54 20.79 5.68 -1.31
CA THR A 54 19.62 4.80 -1.53
C THR A 54 19.23 4.81 -3.00
N ASN A 55 19.10 6.00 -3.60
CA ASN A 55 18.78 6.14 -5.03
C ASN A 55 19.80 5.41 -5.91
N MET A 56 21.09 5.61 -5.68
CA MET A 56 22.14 4.94 -6.45
C MET A 56 22.09 3.42 -6.33
N ALA A 57 21.78 2.90 -5.13
CA ALA A 57 21.61 1.46 -4.93
C ALA A 57 20.38 0.92 -5.68
N VAL A 58 19.25 1.62 -5.61
CA VAL A 58 18.01 1.22 -6.30
C VAL A 58 18.16 1.28 -7.81
N ILE A 59 18.74 2.36 -8.35
CA ILE A 59 19.01 2.51 -9.79
C ILE A 59 19.84 1.33 -10.27
N LYS A 60 20.96 1.05 -9.59
CA LYS A 60 21.82 -0.09 -9.93
C LYS A 60 21.06 -1.42 -9.85
N ALA A 61 20.16 -1.59 -8.88
CA ALA A 61 19.37 -2.80 -8.73
C ALA A 61 18.34 -2.97 -9.86
N PHE A 62 17.68 -1.89 -10.30
CA PHE A 62 16.80 -1.91 -11.48
C PHE A 62 17.58 -2.22 -12.76
N GLU A 63 18.69 -1.53 -12.99
CA GLU A 63 19.53 -1.72 -14.19
C GLU A 63 20.10 -3.14 -14.27
N ALA A 64 20.40 -3.76 -13.13
CA ALA A 64 20.86 -5.14 -13.05
C ALA A 64 19.73 -6.18 -13.12
N GLY A 65 18.46 -5.76 -13.11
CA GLY A 65 17.29 -6.65 -13.04
C GLY A 65 17.17 -7.41 -11.71
N GLY A 66 17.80 -6.91 -10.64
CA GLY A 66 17.77 -7.52 -9.31
C GLY A 66 16.48 -7.22 -8.53
N ILE A 67 15.80 -6.14 -8.88
CA ILE A 67 14.47 -5.79 -8.38
C ILE A 67 13.50 -5.63 -9.56
N THR A 68 12.23 -5.84 -9.30
CA THR A 68 11.16 -5.73 -10.30
C THR A 68 10.23 -4.56 -10.05
N SER A 69 10.31 -3.94 -8.87
CA SER A 69 9.40 -2.89 -8.40
C SER A 69 10.07 -2.03 -7.32
N GLY A 70 9.57 -0.82 -7.09
CA GLY A 70 9.99 0.04 -5.97
C GLY A 70 8.99 1.15 -5.67
N SER A 71 9.15 1.86 -4.56
CA SER A 71 8.18 2.89 -4.13
C SER A 71 8.88 4.15 -3.59
N VAL A 72 8.38 5.33 -3.97
CA VAL A 72 9.04 6.63 -3.67
C VAL A 72 8.53 7.31 -2.41
N MET A 73 9.46 7.75 -1.56
CA MET A 73 9.23 8.65 -0.44
C MET A 73 9.27 10.11 -0.92
N VAL A 74 8.11 10.62 -1.33
CA VAL A 74 7.98 11.95 -1.95
C VAL A 74 8.48 13.11 -1.07
N PRO A 75 8.29 13.12 0.26
CA PRO A 75 8.76 14.23 1.09
C PRO A 75 10.29 14.26 1.29
N CYS A 76 11.02 13.19 0.95
CA CYS A 76 12.44 13.09 1.26
C CYS A 76 13.32 13.97 0.33
N PRO A 77 14.48 14.46 0.83
CA PRO A 77 15.32 15.42 0.10
C PRO A 77 15.81 14.95 -1.29
N TRP A 78 15.96 13.64 -1.49
CA TRP A 78 16.46 13.07 -2.75
C TRP A 78 15.35 12.53 -3.66
N PHE A 79 14.08 12.82 -3.35
CA PHE A 79 12.96 12.53 -4.25
C PHE A 79 13.14 13.13 -5.67
N PRO A 80 13.59 14.39 -5.86
CA PRO A 80 13.75 14.94 -7.21
C PRO A 80 14.72 14.16 -8.09
N GLU A 81 15.79 13.60 -7.52
CA GLU A 81 16.78 12.80 -8.25
C GLU A 81 16.16 11.49 -8.76
N ILE A 82 15.50 10.72 -7.88
CA ILE A 82 14.91 9.46 -8.30
C ILE A 82 13.71 9.67 -9.23
N ALA A 83 12.96 10.77 -9.05
CA ALA A 83 11.86 11.11 -9.94
C ALA A 83 12.35 11.44 -11.36
N ASP A 84 13.46 12.16 -11.50
CA ASP A 84 14.07 12.41 -12.81
C ASP A 84 14.54 11.12 -13.49
N TYR A 85 15.14 10.20 -12.73
CA TYR A 85 15.50 8.88 -13.24
C TYR A 85 14.26 8.11 -13.71
N VAL A 86 13.21 7.99 -12.88
CA VAL A 86 11.99 7.23 -13.23
C VAL A 86 11.27 7.84 -14.44
N LYS A 87 11.22 9.17 -14.55
CA LYS A 87 10.65 9.88 -15.70
C LYS A 87 11.30 9.49 -17.04
N HIS A 88 12.60 9.22 -17.04
CA HIS A 88 13.33 8.79 -18.23
C HIS A 88 13.29 7.27 -18.46
N HIS A 89 12.65 6.51 -17.57
CA HIS A 89 12.50 5.05 -17.64
C HIS A 89 11.03 4.64 -17.42
N PRO A 90 10.11 5.00 -18.33
CA PRO A 90 8.66 4.82 -18.13
C PRO A 90 8.17 3.36 -18.05
N GLY A 91 9.05 2.38 -18.25
CA GLY A 91 8.75 0.95 -18.09
C GLY A 91 8.95 0.41 -16.67
N LEU A 92 9.48 1.22 -15.75
CA LEU A 92 9.69 0.79 -14.36
C LEU A 92 8.37 0.74 -13.58
N ASP A 93 8.22 -0.28 -12.75
CA ASP A 93 7.11 -0.41 -11.81
C ASP A 93 7.45 0.37 -10.53
N VAL A 94 6.98 1.62 -10.46
CA VAL A 94 7.27 2.53 -9.33
C VAL A 94 5.98 3.04 -8.70
N GLY A 95 5.80 2.78 -7.41
CA GLY A 95 4.66 3.21 -6.60
C GLY A 95 4.96 4.38 -5.68
N ILE A 96 3.99 4.72 -4.82
CA ILE A 96 4.13 5.73 -3.77
C ILE A 96 4.36 5.05 -2.43
N HIS A 97 5.50 5.34 -1.79
CA HIS A 97 5.80 4.94 -0.42
C HIS A 97 5.25 5.98 0.52
N THR A 98 4.01 5.78 0.99
CA THR A 98 3.33 6.81 1.81
C THR A 98 4.18 7.11 3.04
N THR A 99 4.59 8.37 3.17
CA THR A 99 5.59 8.77 4.16
C THR A 99 4.97 9.75 5.14
N LEU A 100 4.79 9.32 6.39
CA LEU A 100 4.14 10.11 7.47
C LEU A 100 4.96 10.15 8.77
N THR A 101 6.18 9.60 8.73
CA THR A 101 7.15 9.55 9.83
C THR A 101 8.53 9.93 9.29
N ALA A 102 9.40 10.44 10.17
CA ALA A 102 10.79 10.79 9.87
C ALA A 102 11.73 10.33 11.00
N GLU A 103 12.19 9.09 10.96
CA GLU A 103 12.80 8.36 12.07
C GLU A 103 14.25 8.78 12.40
N TRP A 104 14.98 9.34 11.43
CA TRP A 104 16.41 9.59 11.62
C TRP A 104 16.67 10.84 12.46
N LYS A 105 17.54 10.71 13.46
CA LYS A 105 17.83 11.78 14.44
C LYS A 105 18.25 13.12 13.83
N PHE A 106 19.09 13.10 12.80
CA PHE A 106 19.66 14.30 12.17
C PHE A 106 19.33 14.41 10.68
N TYR A 107 18.47 13.54 10.17
CA TYR A 107 18.10 13.48 8.77
C TYR A 107 16.58 13.45 8.66
N LYS A 108 15.98 14.63 8.66
CA LYS A 108 14.54 14.81 8.80
C LYS A 108 13.94 15.34 7.50
N TRP A 109 12.65 15.09 7.35
CA TRP A 109 11.80 15.66 6.33
C TRP A 109 10.47 16.07 6.99
N ASP A 110 9.83 17.05 6.36
CA ASP A 110 8.50 17.52 6.67
C ASP A 110 7.52 17.01 5.61
N GLY A 111 6.29 17.54 5.60
CA GLY A 111 5.29 17.17 4.60
C GLY A 111 5.50 17.87 3.26
N VAL A 112 4.87 17.33 2.22
CA VAL A 112 4.71 18.05 0.95
C VAL A 112 3.86 19.29 1.15
N LEU A 113 2.86 19.22 2.03
CA LEU A 113 2.08 20.37 2.46
C LEU A 113 2.78 21.15 3.57
N PRO A 114 2.58 22.49 3.62
CA PRO A 114 3.14 23.29 4.70
C PRO A 114 2.54 22.87 6.04
N SER A 115 3.35 22.94 7.10
CA SER A 115 3.01 22.64 8.51
C SER A 115 1.64 23.19 8.97
N SER A 116 1.23 24.36 8.48
CA SER A 116 -0.06 24.99 8.83
C SER A 116 -1.28 24.24 8.30
N ARG A 117 -1.10 23.34 7.33
CA ARG A 117 -2.16 22.53 6.71
C ARG A 117 -2.25 21.12 7.30
N ILE A 118 -1.19 20.68 7.97
CA ILE A 118 -1.03 19.34 8.53
C ILE A 118 -0.46 19.39 9.98
N PRO A 119 -0.93 20.30 10.86
CA PRO A 119 -0.34 20.49 12.19
C PRO A 119 -0.39 19.25 13.07
N SER A 120 -1.29 18.30 12.80
CA SER A 120 -1.39 17.03 13.55
C SER A 120 -0.37 15.97 13.13
N LEU A 121 0.34 16.17 12.02
CA LEU A 121 1.31 15.22 11.48
C LEU A 121 2.76 15.57 11.87
N ILE A 122 2.99 16.79 12.36
CA ILE A 122 4.33 17.33 12.61
C ILE A 122 4.65 17.48 14.10
N ASP A 123 5.93 17.40 14.43
CA ASP A 123 6.48 17.66 15.76
C ASP A 123 6.66 19.18 16.02
N THR A 124 7.19 19.52 17.19
CA THR A 124 7.45 20.92 17.59
C THR A 124 8.52 21.61 16.76
N ASN A 125 9.30 20.87 15.97
CA ASN A 125 10.35 21.38 15.09
C ASN A 125 9.87 21.51 13.64
N GLY A 126 8.65 21.05 13.32
CA GLY A 126 8.06 21.12 11.99
C GLY A 126 8.28 19.87 11.12
N TYR A 127 8.93 18.83 11.64
CA TYR A 127 9.17 17.57 10.92
C TYR A 127 8.05 16.57 11.19
N PHE A 128 7.90 15.52 10.36
CA PHE A 128 7.08 14.39 10.78
C PHE A 128 7.60 13.77 12.08
N TYR A 129 6.69 13.16 12.85
CA TYR A 129 7.06 12.40 14.05
C TYR A 129 8.07 11.29 13.71
N ASP A 130 8.99 11.02 14.63
CA ASP A 130 10.05 10.03 14.46
C ASP A 130 9.61 8.59 14.71
N GLU A 131 8.53 8.41 15.46
CA GLU A 131 7.96 7.11 15.78
C GLU A 131 6.48 7.03 15.37
N VAL A 132 6.05 5.80 15.05
CA VAL A 132 4.67 5.50 14.65
C VAL A 132 3.68 5.77 15.80
N ALA A 133 4.06 5.53 17.06
CA ALA A 133 3.14 5.68 18.19
C ALA A 133 2.77 7.16 18.46
N PRO A 134 3.72 8.12 18.54
CA PRO A 134 3.42 9.55 18.55
C PRO A 134 2.61 10.00 17.34
N PHE A 135 3.00 9.59 16.12
CA PHE A 135 2.24 9.88 14.91
C PHE A 135 0.77 9.44 15.06
N ALA A 136 0.53 8.16 15.39
CA ALA A 136 -0.81 7.60 15.47
C ALA A 136 -1.67 8.25 16.58
N LYS A 137 -1.02 8.72 17.65
CA LYS A 137 -1.69 9.44 18.75
C LYS A 137 -2.19 10.81 18.32
N HIS A 138 -1.45 11.52 17.47
CA HIS A 138 -1.73 12.90 17.10
C HIS A 138 -2.46 13.04 15.76
N ALA A 139 -2.20 12.14 14.81
CA ALA A 139 -2.64 12.24 13.43
C ALA A 139 -4.17 12.35 13.28
N ARG A 140 -4.59 13.30 12.46
CA ARG A 140 -5.99 13.41 12.01
C ARG A 140 -6.13 12.85 10.61
N ALA A 141 -7.13 11.97 10.40
CA ALA A 141 -7.36 11.34 9.10
C ALA A 141 -7.55 12.34 7.96
N ASP A 142 -8.21 13.48 8.21
CA ASP A 142 -8.40 14.52 7.17
C ASP A 142 -7.11 15.25 6.79
N GLU A 143 -6.11 15.31 7.68
CA GLU A 143 -4.79 15.85 7.38
C GLU A 143 -3.91 14.82 6.69
N VAL A 144 -4.00 13.55 7.09
CA VAL A 144 -3.36 12.43 6.39
C VAL A 144 -3.85 12.35 4.95
N GLU A 145 -5.16 12.45 4.70
CA GLU A 145 -5.70 12.44 3.32
C GLU A 145 -5.09 13.57 2.47
N LYS A 146 -5.03 14.79 3.02
CA LYS A 146 -4.47 15.96 2.32
C LYS A 146 -3.00 15.74 1.97
N GLU A 147 -2.22 15.24 2.94
CA GLU A 147 -0.79 15.02 2.75
C GLU A 147 -0.49 13.89 1.76
N LEU A 148 -1.16 12.73 1.90
CA LEU A 148 -0.98 11.61 0.98
C LEU A 148 -1.38 11.97 -0.44
N ARG A 149 -2.48 12.72 -0.60
CA ARG A 149 -2.87 13.28 -1.89
C ARG A 149 -1.79 14.18 -2.48
N ALA A 150 -1.23 15.08 -1.67
CA ALA A 150 -0.16 15.96 -2.09
C ALA A 150 1.12 15.19 -2.48
N GLN A 151 1.44 14.09 -1.80
CA GLN A 151 2.54 13.19 -2.17
C GLN A 151 2.29 12.56 -3.55
N ILE A 152 1.10 11.98 -3.78
CA ILE A 152 0.74 11.36 -5.07
C ILE A 152 0.77 12.42 -6.20
N ASP A 153 0.11 13.56 -5.99
CA ASP A 153 0.05 14.63 -6.99
C ASP A 153 1.44 15.19 -7.32
N ARG A 154 2.32 15.34 -6.33
CA ARG A 154 3.69 15.80 -6.54
C ARG A 154 4.52 14.76 -7.29
N ALA A 155 4.37 13.47 -7.00
CA ALA A 155 5.01 12.41 -7.79
C ALA A 155 4.60 12.47 -9.27
N ILE A 156 3.30 12.61 -9.54
CA ILE A 156 2.76 12.77 -10.90
C ILE A 156 3.31 14.03 -11.57
N ALA A 157 3.34 15.16 -10.87
CA ALA A 157 3.88 16.42 -11.40
C ALA A 157 5.37 16.35 -11.76
N PHE A 158 6.13 15.48 -11.09
CA PHE A 158 7.54 15.23 -11.38
C PHE A 158 7.77 14.18 -12.49
N GLY A 159 6.70 13.62 -13.05
CA GLY A 159 6.76 12.70 -14.20
C GLY A 159 6.78 11.22 -13.82
N ILE A 160 6.53 10.87 -12.56
CA ILE A 160 6.27 9.48 -12.17
C ILE A 160 4.82 9.16 -12.54
N ASN A 161 4.58 7.99 -13.12
CA ASN A 161 3.24 7.43 -13.29
C ASN A 161 3.07 6.30 -12.27
N PRO A 162 2.56 6.58 -11.05
CA PRO A 162 2.58 5.60 -9.98
C PRO A 162 1.76 4.37 -10.34
N THR A 163 2.21 3.19 -9.93
CA THR A 163 1.57 1.91 -10.27
C THR A 163 0.89 1.23 -9.10
N HIS A 164 1.30 1.56 -7.87
CA HIS A 164 0.79 0.98 -6.64
C HIS A 164 1.07 1.92 -5.45
N ILE A 165 0.58 1.52 -4.28
CA ILE A 165 0.83 2.19 -3.01
C ILE A 165 1.30 1.19 -1.95
N ASP A 166 2.26 1.60 -1.14
CA ASP A 166 2.70 0.93 0.07
C ASP A 166 3.02 2.00 1.13
N ASN A 167 3.74 1.67 2.21
CA ASN A 167 3.86 2.59 3.34
C ASN A 167 5.14 2.48 4.14
N HIS A 168 5.68 3.64 4.52
CA HIS A 168 6.83 3.76 5.40
C HIS A 168 6.46 3.40 6.84
N MET A 169 7.28 2.53 7.44
CA MET A 169 7.22 2.10 8.84
C MET A 169 5.91 1.49 9.34
N GLY A 170 4.92 1.18 8.50
CA GLY A 170 3.62 0.73 9.00
C GLY A 170 2.70 1.88 9.47
N SER A 171 3.06 3.14 9.24
CA SER A 171 2.41 4.30 9.86
C SER A 171 0.89 4.36 9.59
N ILE A 172 0.48 4.10 8.35
CA ILE A 172 -0.93 4.05 7.95
C ILE A 172 -1.70 2.86 8.56
N LEU A 173 -0.99 1.80 8.98
CA LEU A 173 -1.59 0.61 9.60
C LEU A 173 -1.82 0.78 11.11
N ALA A 174 -1.31 1.87 11.70
CA ALA A 174 -1.40 2.11 13.13
C ALA A 174 -2.84 2.31 13.62
N ARG A 175 -3.74 2.76 12.74
CA ARG A 175 -5.18 2.87 13.03
C ARG A 175 -6.04 2.53 11.80
N PRO A 176 -7.23 1.93 11.98
CA PRO A 176 -8.12 1.60 10.87
C PRO A 176 -8.54 2.80 10.00
N ASP A 177 -8.80 3.96 10.60
CA ASP A 177 -9.22 5.16 9.87
C ASP A 177 -8.12 5.72 8.94
N LEU A 178 -6.85 5.57 9.31
CA LEU A 178 -5.71 5.93 8.48
C LEU A 178 -5.53 4.96 7.31
N PHE A 179 -5.69 3.66 7.57
CA PHE A 179 -5.67 2.64 6.52
C PHE A 179 -6.81 2.84 5.51
N GLU A 180 -8.03 3.11 5.97
CA GLU A 180 -9.17 3.43 5.11
C GLU A 180 -8.91 4.67 4.25
N THR A 181 -8.23 5.68 4.80
CA THR A 181 -7.82 6.88 4.06
C THR A 181 -6.84 6.53 2.93
N ALA A 182 -5.82 5.72 3.20
CA ALA A 182 -4.88 5.27 2.18
C ALA A 182 -5.58 4.44 1.09
N LEU A 183 -6.47 3.52 1.48
CA LEU A 183 -7.24 2.69 0.54
C LEU A 183 -8.17 3.52 -0.34
N LYS A 184 -8.83 4.53 0.23
CA LYS A 184 -9.66 5.49 -0.53
C LYS A 184 -8.83 6.17 -1.62
N LEU A 185 -7.64 6.66 -1.29
CA LEU A 185 -6.76 7.31 -2.25
C LEU A 185 -6.24 6.34 -3.31
N ALA A 186 -5.87 5.12 -2.92
CA ALA A 186 -5.48 4.07 -3.87
C ALA A 186 -6.57 3.84 -4.93
N MET A 187 -7.83 3.69 -4.48
CA MET A 187 -8.96 3.53 -5.39
C MET A 187 -9.22 4.75 -6.28
N GLU A 188 -9.07 5.97 -5.74
CA GLU A 188 -9.29 7.21 -6.46
C GLU A 188 -8.26 7.42 -7.58
N TYR A 189 -6.98 7.16 -7.30
CA TYR A 189 -5.88 7.26 -8.27
C TYR A 189 -5.69 5.99 -9.11
N ARG A 190 -6.42 4.91 -8.81
CA ARG A 190 -6.31 3.58 -9.44
C ARG A 190 -4.93 2.94 -9.27
N LEU A 191 -4.43 3.02 -8.04
CA LEU A 191 -3.20 2.41 -7.55
C LEU A 191 -3.51 1.14 -6.73
#